data_AF-A0A7W1D6D3-F1
#
_entry.id   AF-A0A7W1D6D3-F1
#
_cell.length_a   1.000
_cell.length_b   1.000
_cell.length_c   1.000
_cell.angle_alpha   90.00
_cell.angle_beta   90.00
_cell.angle_gamma   90.00
#
_symmetry.space_group_name_H-M   'P 1'
#
loop_
_entity.id
_entity.type
_entity.pdbx_description
1 polymer ?
#
loop_
_entity_poly.entity_id
_entity_poly.type
_entity_poly.pdbx_seq_one_letter_code
_entity_poly.pdbx_strand_id
1 'polypeptide(L)'
;MNMPTSLTIAREASLKPMIDVAAEMGLGPHLLEHYGDTVAKIKLDAIEELADKPVAKYVLVSAITPTPLGEGKTTTTIGLG
;
A
#
# COMPACT_ATOMS: atom_id res chain seq x y z
N MET A 1 -15.96 23.33 9.83
CA MET A 1 -15.92 21.88 10.08
C MET A 1 -14.56 21.54 10.68
N ASN A 2 -14.53 20.76 11.76
CA ASN A 2 -13.26 20.35 12.39
C ASN A 2 -12.83 19.00 11.80
N MET A 3 -11.70 18.96 11.10
CA MET A 3 -11.12 17.72 10.59
C MET A 3 -10.31 17.05 11.71
N PRO A 4 -10.51 15.74 11.98
CA PRO A 4 -9.66 15.01 12.91
C PRO A 4 -8.21 14.95 12.40
N THR A 5 -7.26 14.81 13.33
CA THR A 5 -5.85 14.67 12.96
C THR A 5 -5.61 13.35 12.21
N SER A 6 -4.57 13.28 11.38
CA SER A 6 -4.22 12.03 10.67
C SER A 6 -3.99 10.85 11.61
N LEU A 7 -3.45 11.09 12.81
CA LEU A 7 -3.25 10.05 13.82
C LEU A 7 -4.57 9.53 14.39
N THR A 8 -5.55 10.41 14.59
CA THR A 8 -6.91 10.03 15.02
C THR A 8 -7.55 9.13 13.98
N ILE A 9 -7.55 9.56 12.71
CA ILE A 9 -8.09 8.79 11.58
C ILE A 9 -7.42 7.42 11.50
N ALA A 10 -6.09 7.35 11.63
CA ALA A 10 -5.35 6.09 11.55
C ALA A 10 -5.68 5.12 12.70
N ARG A 11 -5.93 5.62 13.91
CA ARG A 11 -6.27 4.78 15.08
C ARG A 11 -7.71 4.25 15.04
N GLU A 12 -8.60 4.96 14.37
CA GLU A 12 -10.00 4.57 14.21
C GLU A 12 -10.22 3.61 13.03
N ALA A 13 -9.19 3.40 12.19
CA ALA A 13 -9.27 2.52 11.04
C ALA A 13 -9.45 1.05 11.46
N SER A 14 -10.41 0.37 10.83
CA SER A 14 -10.52 -1.09 10.89
C SER A 14 -9.62 -1.70 9.81
N LEU A 15 -8.54 -2.34 10.22
CA LEU A 15 -7.55 -2.93 9.31
C LEU A 15 -7.99 -4.33 8.88
N LYS A 16 -7.85 -4.63 7.57
CA LYS A 16 -7.95 -6.00 7.08
C LYS A 16 -6.74 -6.82 7.56
N PRO A 17 -6.90 -8.13 7.82
CA PRO A 17 -5.76 -9.03 8.00
C PRO A 17 -4.79 -8.95 6.84
N MET A 18 -3.48 -8.93 7.11
CA MET A 18 -2.45 -8.83 6.06
C MET A 18 -2.53 -9.99 5.04
N ILE A 19 -2.96 -11.16 5.48
CA ILE A 19 -3.15 -12.34 4.61
C ILE A 19 -4.24 -12.12 3.55
N ASP A 20 -5.31 -11.39 3.90
CA ASP A 20 -6.41 -11.08 2.98
C ASP A 20 -5.97 -10.05 1.95
N VAL A 21 -5.20 -9.03 2.39
CA VAL A 21 -4.60 -8.03 1.50
C VAL A 21 -3.64 -8.68 0.50
N ALA A 22 -2.79 -9.61 0.95
CA ALA A 22 -1.89 -10.35 0.08
C ALA A 22 -2.64 -11.24 -0.92
N ALA A 23 -3.73 -11.88 -0.49
CA ALA A 23 -4.57 -12.71 -1.36
C ALA A 23 -5.22 -11.90 -2.48
N GLU A 24 -5.62 -10.63 -2.24
CA GLU A 24 -6.13 -9.72 -3.27
C GLU A 24 -5.08 -9.43 -4.38
N MET A 25 -3.78 -9.51 -4.04
CA MET A 25 -2.67 -9.40 -5.01
C MET A 25 -2.30 -10.75 -5.65
N GLY A 26 -2.95 -11.83 -5.22
CA GLY A 26 -2.69 -13.21 -5.59
C GLY A 26 -1.37 -13.75 -5.04
N LEU A 27 -0.97 -13.28 -3.86
CA LEU A 27 0.16 -13.82 -3.08
C LEU A 27 -0.37 -14.84 -2.06
N GLY A 28 0.17 -16.04 -2.09
CA GLY A 28 -0.16 -17.08 -1.10
C GLY A 28 0.52 -16.83 0.26
N PRO A 29 0.00 -17.41 1.36
CA PRO A 29 0.57 -17.22 2.70
C PRO A 29 2.02 -17.70 2.83
N HIS A 30 2.44 -18.69 2.01
CA HIS A 30 3.81 -19.22 2.01
C HIS A 30 4.85 -18.20 1.54
N LEU A 31 4.42 -17.15 0.82
CA LEU A 31 5.25 -16.05 0.34
C LEU A 31 5.37 -14.91 1.36
N LEU A 32 4.72 -15.00 2.52
CA LEU A 32 4.71 -13.93 3.53
C LEU A 32 5.63 -14.26 4.71
N GLU A 33 6.41 -13.26 5.13
CA GLU A 33 7.14 -13.27 6.39
C GLU A 33 6.55 -12.19 7.31
N HIS A 34 5.74 -12.61 8.28
CA HIS A 34 4.98 -11.70 9.14
C HIS A 34 5.83 -11.00 10.20
N TYR A 35 5.48 -9.73 10.45
CA TYR A 35 5.98 -8.89 11.52
C TYR A 35 4.78 -8.34 12.31
N GLY A 36 4.23 -9.20 13.17
CA GLY A 36 2.91 -8.96 13.76
C GLY A 36 1.78 -9.16 12.75
N ASP A 37 0.63 -8.56 13.03
CA ASP A 37 -0.63 -8.90 12.33
C ASP A 37 -0.84 -8.11 11.04
N THR A 38 -0.23 -6.92 10.93
CA THR A 38 -0.55 -5.93 9.90
C THR A 38 0.63 -5.58 9.00
N VAL A 39 1.77 -6.25 9.16
CA VAL A 39 2.97 -6.03 8.36
C VAL A 39 3.57 -7.39 7.98
N ALA A 40 3.96 -7.53 6.71
CA ALA A 40 4.70 -8.69 6.24
C ALA A 40 5.73 -8.27 5.19
N LYS A 41 6.85 -9.01 5.12
CA LYS A 41 7.72 -8.99 3.93
C LYS A 41 7.20 -10.02 2.93
N ILE A 42 7.46 -9.77 1.65
CA ILE A 42 7.16 -10.69 0.56
C ILE A 42 8.47 -11.39 0.18
N LYS A 43 8.46 -12.71 0.14
CA LYS A 43 9.60 -13.53 -0.32
C LYS A 43 9.81 -13.34 -1.82
N LEU A 44 11.07 -13.38 -2.26
CA LEU A 44 11.42 -13.16 -3.66
C LEU A 44 10.91 -14.27 -4.61
N ASP A 45 10.62 -15.46 -4.08
CA ASP A 45 9.97 -16.57 -4.81
C ASP A 45 8.67 -16.12 -5.52
N ALA A 46 8.02 -15.06 -5.02
CA ALA A 46 6.85 -14.45 -5.64
C ALA A 46 7.10 -13.92 -7.07
N ILE A 47 8.34 -13.55 -7.40
CA ILE A 47 8.69 -13.05 -8.74
C ILE A 47 8.52 -14.16 -9.78
N GLU A 48 9.00 -15.37 -9.47
CA GLU A 48 8.89 -16.53 -10.36
C GLU A 48 7.45 -17.05 -10.38
N GLU A 49 6.79 -17.15 -9.23
CA GLU A 49 5.41 -17.66 -9.13
C GLU A 49 4.39 -16.77 -9.86
N LEU A 50 4.67 -15.47 -9.98
CA LEU A 50 3.79 -14.50 -10.65
C LEU A 50 4.25 -14.13 -12.07
N ALA A 51 5.27 -14.78 -12.61
CA ALA A 51 5.89 -14.42 -13.90
C ALA A 51 4.92 -14.47 -15.09
N ASP A 52 3.93 -15.36 -15.04
CA ASP A 52 2.92 -15.51 -16.10
C ASP A 52 1.78 -14.47 -16.01
N LYS A 53 1.74 -13.65 -14.95
CA LYS A 53 0.72 -12.59 -14.84
C LYS A 53 1.00 -11.46 -15.84
N PRO A 54 -0.04 -10.87 -16.44
CA PRO A 54 0.13 -9.71 -17.32
C PRO A 54 0.76 -8.55 -16.56
N VAL A 55 1.68 -7.84 -17.21
CA VAL A 55 2.35 -6.67 -16.64
C VAL A 55 1.31 -5.59 -16.30
N ALA A 56 1.33 -5.15 -15.04
CA ALA A 56 0.46 -4.08 -14.57
C ALA A 56 0.77 -2.74 -15.26
N LYS A 57 -0.20 -1.82 -15.23
CA LYS A 57 0.05 -0.44 -15.68
C LYS A 57 0.94 0.26 -14.65
N TYR A 58 1.98 0.93 -15.12
CA TYR A 58 2.87 1.73 -14.29
C TYR A 58 2.48 3.20 -14.36
N VAL A 59 2.01 3.76 -13.24
CA VAL A 59 1.60 5.16 -13.13
C VAL A 59 2.58 5.91 -12.23
N LEU A 60 3.30 6.88 -12.81
CA LEU A 60 4.20 7.76 -12.08
C LEU A 60 3.45 9.01 -11.61
N VAL A 61 3.34 9.19 -10.29
CA VAL A 61 2.82 10.44 -9.69
C VAL A 61 3.98 11.37 -9.36
N SER A 62 3.97 12.57 -9.95
CA SER A 62 4.94 13.63 -9.68
C SER A 62 4.22 14.91 -9.23
N ALA A 63 4.99 15.91 -8.83
CA ALA A 63 4.51 17.23 -8.45
C ALA A 63 5.42 18.32 -9.02
N ILE A 64 4.94 19.56 -8.96
CA ILE A 64 5.77 20.75 -9.20
C ILE A 64 6.87 20.88 -8.14
N THR A 65 7.78 21.85 -8.31
CA THR A 65 8.77 22.20 -7.29
C THR A 65 8.09 22.48 -5.94
N PRO A 66 8.55 21.88 -4.82
CA PRO A 66 7.92 22.06 -3.53
C PRO A 66 7.83 23.52 -3.08
N THR A 67 6.73 23.84 -2.42
CA THR A 67 6.44 25.15 -1.82
C THR A 67 6.09 24.98 -0.34
N PRO A 68 6.12 26.05 0.47
CA PRO A 68 5.72 25.97 1.88
C PRO A 68 4.26 25.56 2.12
N LEU A 69 3.40 25.63 1.11
CA LEU A 69 1.98 25.23 1.22
C LEU A 69 1.80 23.70 1.14
N GLY A 70 2.77 23.00 0.54
CA GLY A 70 2.71 21.56 0.30
C GLY A 70 1.79 21.18 -0.87
N GLU A 71 2.22 20.17 -1.64
CA GLU A 71 1.57 19.79 -2.89
C GLU A 71 0.69 18.54 -2.76
N GLY A 72 0.75 17.83 -1.61
CA GLY A 72 -0.08 16.66 -1.36
C GLY A 72 0.25 15.42 -2.20
N LYS A 73 1.43 15.35 -2.83
CA LYS A 73 1.85 14.25 -3.73
C LYS A 73 1.55 12.84 -3.18
N THR A 74 1.98 12.56 -1.94
CA THR A 74 1.81 11.23 -1.33
C THR A 74 0.34 10.94 -1.03
N THR A 75 -0.42 11.92 -0.54
CA THR A 75 -1.86 11.79 -0.30
C THR A 75 -2.59 11.44 -1.60
N THR A 76 -2.28 12.13 -2.70
CA THR A 76 -2.83 11.84 -4.02
C THR A 76 -2.42 10.46 -4.52
N THR A 77 -1.18 10.03 -4.29
CA THR A 77 -0.71 8.70 -4.69
C THR A 77 -1.48 7.59 -3.97
N ILE A 78 -1.69 7.73 -2.65
CA ILE A 78 -2.45 6.77 -1.84
C ILE A 78 -3.95 6.79 -2.21
N GLY A 79 -4.52 7.96 -2.52
CA GLY A 79 -5.93 8.06 -2.91
C GLY A 79 -6.25 7.67 -4.36
N LEU A 80 -5.24 7.54 -5.23
CA LEU A 80 -5.40 7.11 -6.62
C LEU A 80 -5.42 5.58 -6.76
N GLY A 81 -4.65 4.88 -5.91
CA GLY A 81 -4.55 3.41 -5.91
C GLY A 81 -5.72 2.77 -5.19
#